data_AF-A0A5N6SBN6-F1
#
_entry.id   AF-A0A5N6SBN6-F1
#
_cell.length_a   1.000
_cell.length_b   1.000
_cell.length_c   1.000
_cell.angle_alpha   90.00
_cell.angle_beta   90.00
_cell.angle_gamma   90.00
#
_symmetry.space_group_name_H-M   'P 1'
#
loop_
_entity.id
_entity.type
_entity.pdbx_description
1 polymer ?
#
loop_
_entity_poly.entity_id
_entity_poly.type
_entity_poly.pdbx_seq_one_letter_code
_entity_poly.pdbx_strand_id
1 'polypeptide(L)'
;METLNEAVSAGDLILLYAPGHTPCMLLVESSPDSHISNPKTSSITVQKVKVHYRLKPGYCIVSGPDVYYNEEEDEDASGDDTSTEAGCDISSRPLSAYVTDFPAESEVEYRVNPHGRDVLRYYWGGHCPFCYMNGWYCPGCGPAMQFPDLFGGCGVDQSCPVCYGYDFAMNDKVMLRKVEEYESRLWRTKSESKEYRAELRQEILAMVRERYALIDARRQVMGFSRYDVNHIVENWFKDDDE
;
A
#
# COMPACT_ATOMS: atom_id res chain seq x y z
N MET A 1 -13.34 9.19 -30.85
CA MET A 1 -11.90 9.24 -30.53
C MET A 1 -11.82 9.57 -29.06
N GLU A 2 -11.41 8.61 -28.23
CA GLU A 2 -11.28 8.84 -26.80
C GLU A 2 -10.04 9.68 -26.50
N THR A 3 -10.21 10.61 -25.56
CA THR A 3 -9.14 11.45 -25.02
C THR A 3 -9.12 11.25 -23.52
N LEU A 4 -7.94 11.37 -22.91
CA LEU A 4 -7.86 11.51 -21.46
C LEU A 4 -8.37 12.91 -21.06
N ASN A 5 -8.76 13.07 -19.80
CA ASN A 5 -9.17 14.36 -19.23
C ASN A 5 -8.01 15.13 -18.59
N GLU A 6 -6.83 14.51 -18.56
CA GLU A 6 -5.63 15.03 -17.90
C GLU A 6 -4.42 14.77 -18.80
N ALA A 7 -3.42 15.64 -18.71
CA ALA A 7 -2.15 15.48 -19.41
C ALA A 7 -1.37 14.31 -18.83
N VAL A 8 -0.61 13.60 -19.67
CA VAL A 8 0.27 12.50 -19.26
C VAL A 8 1.65 12.65 -19.90
N SER A 9 2.67 12.27 -19.14
CA SER A 9 4.08 12.30 -19.52
C SER A 9 4.69 10.90 -19.43
N ALA A 10 5.83 10.70 -20.09
CA ALA A 10 6.61 9.48 -19.90
C ALA A 10 6.96 9.30 -18.42
N GLY A 11 6.77 8.08 -17.90
CA GLY A 11 6.93 7.76 -16.48
C GLY A 11 5.62 7.76 -15.68
N ASP A 12 4.53 8.36 -16.19
CA ASP A 12 3.24 8.34 -15.50
C ASP A 12 2.60 6.95 -15.55
N LEU A 13 1.81 6.62 -14.53
CA LEU A 13 0.98 5.42 -14.50
C LEU A 13 -0.46 5.73 -14.94
N ILE A 14 -1.09 4.76 -15.60
CA ILE A 14 -2.52 4.80 -15.94
C ILE A 14 -3.15 3.49 -15.49
N LEU A 15 -4.12 3.58 -14.58
CA LEU A 15 -4.97 2.46 -14.22
C LEU A 15 -6.24 2.49 -15.09
N LEU A 16 -6.40 1.47 -15.92
CA LEU A 16 -7.63 1.17 -16.64
C LEU A 16 -8.47 0.20 -15.83
N TYR A 17 -9.75 0.51 -15.65
CA TYR A 17 -10.69 -0.41 -15.04
C TYR A 17 -12.09 -0.29 -15.63
N ALA A 18 -12.85 -1.36 -15.53
CA ALA A 18 -14.28 -1.39 -15.77
C ALA A 18 -14.93 -2.31 -14.73
N PRO A 19 -16.13 -1.98 -14.20
CA PRO A 19 -16.81 -2.83 -13.23
C PRO A 19 -16.98 -4.27 -13.72
N GLY A 20 -16.56 -5.25 -12.91
CA GLY A 20 -16.67 -6.67 -13.25
C GLY A 20 -15.55 -7.22 -14.15
N HIS A 21 -14.56 -6.40 -14.52
CA HIS A 21 -13.44 -6.81 -15.37
C HIS A 21 -12.10 -6.71 -14.64
N THR A 22 -11.11 -7.45 -15.12
CA THR A 22 -9.75 -7.40 -14.60
C THR A 22 -9.12 -6.05 -14.93
N PRO A 23 -8.70 -5.26 -13.91
CA PRO A 23 -8.06 -3.97 -14.11
C PRO A 23 -6.66 -4.14 -14.71
N CYS A 24 -6.17 -3.10 -15.38
CA CYS A 24 -4.82 -3.07 -15.97
C CYS A 24 -4.07 -1.83 -15.49
N MET A 25 -2.84 -2.03 -15.00
CA MET A 25 -1.90 -0.95 -14.73
C MET A 25 -0.96 -0.79 -15.93
N LEU A 26 -0.79 0.44 -16.40
CA LEU A 26 -0.03 0.76 -17.61
C LEU A 26 0.98 1.85 -17.28
N LEU A 27 2.23 1.69 -17.70
CA LEU A 27 3.24 2.75 -17.67
C LEU A 27 3.22 3.50 -19.01
N VAL A 28 3.25 4.83 -18.95
CA VAL A 28 3.41 5.68 -20.12
C VAL A 28 4.89 5.70 -20.53
N GLU A 29 5.19 5.19 -21.72
CA GLU A 29 6.54 5.25 -22.30
C GLU A 29 6.74 6.53 -23.11
N SER A 30 5.72 6.94 -23.86
CA SER A 30 5.75 8.18 -24.61
C SER A 30 4.37 8.80 -24.77
N SER A 31 4.34 10.13 -24.72
CA SER A 31 3.14 10.95 -24.94
C SER A 31 3.55 12.14 -25.80
N PRO A 32 3.32 12.10 -27.13
CA PRO A 32 3.68 13.19 -28.06
C PRO A 32 3.00 14.51 -27.71
N ASP A 33 1.88 14.44 -26.98
CA ASP A 33 1.00 15.54 -26.61
C ASP A 33 1.07 15.84 -25.10
N SER A 34 2.22 15.64 -24.45
CA SER A 34 2.38 15.72 -22.98
C SER A 34 1.98 17.06 -22.35
N HIS A 35 1.91 18.14 -23.13
CA HIS A 35 1.47 19.47 -22.69
C HIS A 35 -0.03 19.73 -22.93
N ILE A 36 -0.73 18.84 -23.64
CA ILE A 36 -2.15 18.99 -23.96
C ILE A 36 -2.96 18.35 -22.83
N SER A 37 -3.94 19.08 -22.29
CA SER A 37 -4.79 18.58 -21.21
C SER A 37 -5.67 17.40 -21.60
N ASN A 38 -5.91 17.19 -22.89
CA ASN A 38 -6.77 16.13 -23.44
C ASN A 38 -6.04 15.30 -24.52
N PRO A 39 -4.97 14.56 -24.18
CA PRO A 39 -4.22 13.77 -25.15
C PRO A 39 -5.08 12.62 -25.69
N LYS A 40 -4.89 12.26 -26.96
CA LYS A 40 -5.64 11.17 -27.60
C LYS A 40 -5.10 9.82 -27.11
N THR A 41 -5.99 8.90 -26.75
CA THR A 41 -5.57 7.56 -26.29
C THR A 41 -4.81 6.77 -27.37
N SER A 42 -5.00 7.09 -28.65
CA SER A 42 -4.26 6.47 -29.75
C SER A 42 -2.85 7.03 -29.97
N SER A 43 -2.50 8.20 -29.40
CA SER A 43 -1.16 8.78 -29.52
C SER A 43 -0.24 8.47 -28.33
N ILE A 44 -0.79 7.98 -27.22
CA ILE A 44 -0.04 7.61 -26.02
C ILE A 44 0.44 6.17 -26.15
N THR A 45 1.76 5.95 -26.09
CA THR A 45 2.34 4.60 -26.06
C THR A 45 2.51 4.16 -24.62
N VAL A 46 1.98 2.99 -24.30
CA VAL A 46 2.01 2.46 -22.94
C VAL A 46 2.43 0.99 -22.93
N GLN A 47 2.97 0.58 -21.79
CA GLN A 47 3.36 -0.79 -21.51
C GLN A 47 2.61 -1.30 -20.29
N LYS A 48 2.10 -2.53 -20.35
CA LYS A 48 1.45 -3.15 -19.19
C LYS A 48 2.48 -3.50 -18.13
N VAL A 49 2.21 -3.05 -16.91
CA VAL A 49 2.97 -3.40 -15.71
C VAL A 49 2.06 -4.08 -14.70
N LYS A 50 2.63 -4.86 -13.80
CA LYS A 50 1.90 -5.41 -12.65
C LYS A 50 2.12 -4.52 -11.43
N VAL A 51 1.15 -4.52 -10.52
CA VAL A 51 1.33 -3.89 -9.19
C VAL A 51 1.93 -4.93 -8.25
N HIS A 52 3.01 -4.55 -7.57
CA HIS A 52 3.62 -5.33 -6.50
C HIS A 52 3.61 -4.54 -5.18
N TYR A 53 3.78 -5.23 -4.06
CA TYR A 53 3.85 -4.61 -2.73
C TYR A 53 5.30 -4.41 -2.24
N ARG A 54 6.26 -4.88 -3.03
CA ARG A 54 7.71 -4.68 -2.86
C ARG A 54 8.29 -4.18 -4.16
N LEU A 55 9.39 -3.45 -4.07
CA LEU A 55 10.20 -3.10 -5.22
C LEU A 55 10.61 -4.38 -5.97
N LYS A 56 10.11 -4.53 -7.20
CA LYS A 56 10.45 -5.63 -8.10
C LYS A 56 10.61 -5.07 -9.50
N PRO A 57 11.66 -5.46 -10.25
CA PRO A 57 11.87 -4.99 -11.62
C PRO A 57 10.65 -5.26 -12.51
N GLY A 58 10.16 -4.23 -13.21
CA GLY A 58 8.97 -4.29 -14.08
C GLY A 58 7.62 -4.14 -13.37
N TYR A 59 7.61 -3.77 -12.09
CA TYR A 59 6.39 -3.57 -11.29
C TYR A 59 6.33 -2.16 -10.73
N CYS A 60 5.12 -1.62 -10.57
CA CYS A 60 4.88 -0.43 -9.75
C CYS A 60 4.52 -0.84 -8.32
N ILE A 61 4.72 0.06 -7.35
CA ILE A 61 4.29 -0.13 -5.95
C ILE A 61 3.07 0.73 -5.61
N VAL A 62 2.35 0.37 -4.56
CA VAL A 62 1.13 1.09 -4.11
C VAL A 62 1.41 2.53 -3.68
N SER A 63 2.63 2.78 -3.19
CA SER A 63 3.01 4.02 -2.53
C SER A 63 3.48 5.13 -3.49
N GLY A 64 3.67 4.85 -4.78
CA GLY A 64 4.23 5.84 -5.71
C GLY A 64 4.04 5.46 -7.18
N PRO A 65 4.17 6.43 -8.10
CA PRO A 65 4.13 6.18 -9.55
C PRO A 65 5.39 5.49 -10.07
N ASP A 66 6.43 5.36 -9.25
CA ASP A 66 7.76 4.91 -9.67
C ASP A 66 7.75 3.43 -10.10
N VAL A 67 8.04 3.20 -11.39
CA VAL A 67 8.30 1.88 -11.98
C VAL A 67 9.79 1.71 -12.16
N TYR A 68 10.34 0.64 -11.59
CA TYR A 68 11.77 0.35 -11.65
C TYR A 68 12.03 -0.74 -12.67
N TYR A 69 12.87 -0.46 -13.66
CA TYR A 69 13.40 -1.45 -14.58
C TYR A 69 14.80 -1.85 -14.13
N ASN A 70 15.20 -3.10 -14.38
CA ASN A 70 16.62 -3.46 -14.28
C ASN A 70 17.36 -2.74 -15.41
N GLU A 71 18.32 -1.90 -15.06
CA GLU A 71 19.38 -1.53 -15.99
C GLU A 71 20.30 -2.75 -16.11
N GLU A 72 20.04 -3.54 -17.15
CA GLU A 72 20.88 -4.62 -17.69
C GLU A 72 21.07 -5.88 -16.81
N GLU A 73 20.97 -7.03 -17.48
CA GLU A 73 21.33 -8.35 -16.92
C GLU A 73 22.84 -8.39 -16.72
N ASP A 74 23.30 -8.41 -15.47
CA ASP A 74 24.61 -8.95 -15.14
C ASP A 74 24.44 -10.01 -14.03
N GLU A 75 24.70 -11.23 -14.49
CA GLU A 75 25.06 -12.49 -13.84
C GLU A 75 25.03 -12.60 -12.30
N ASP A 76 24.42 -13.71 -11.85
CA ASP A 76 24.62 -14.39 -10.56
C ASP A 76 23.99 -13.80 -9.29
N ALA A 77 22.67 -13.99 -9.16
CA ALA A 77 22.07 -14.27 -7.86
C ALA A 77 21.04 -15.41 -7.98
N SER A 78 21.51 -16.64 -7.79
CA SER A 78 20.68 -17.82 -7.61
C SER A 78 19.85 -17.69 -6.33
N GLY A 79 18.60 -17.28 -6.48
CA GLY A 79 17.55 -17.39 -5.47
C GLY A 79 16.32 -17.99 -6.15
N ASP A 80 16.20 -19.30 -6.05
CA ASP A 80 15.08 -20.10 -6.55
C ASP A 80 13.76 -19.62 -5.92
N ASP A 81 12.99 -18.87 -6.71
CA ASP A 81 11.58 -18.61 -6.45
C ASP A 81 10.82 -19.04 -7.72
N THR A 82 10.68 -20.35 -7.87
CA THR A 82 9.95 -21.03 -8.94
C THR A 82 8.45 -20.73 -8.84
N SER A 83 8.07 -19.50 -9.17
CA SER A 83 6.74 -19.15 -9.62
C SER A 83 6.81 -18.89 -11.12
N THR A 84 6.28 -19.82 -11.91
CA THR A 84 6.09 -19.67 -13.36
C THR A 84 5.02 -18.62 -13.61
N GLU A 85 5.39 -17.36 -13.39
CA GLU A 85 4.62 -16.22 -13.89
C GLU A 85 4.76 -16.23 -15.40
N ALA A 86 3.75 -16.78 -16.08
CA ALA A 86 3.60 -16.74 -17.52
C ALA A 86 3.97 -15.34 -18.03
N GLY A 87 4.93 -15.30 -18.97
CA GLY A 87 5.49 -14.07 -19.51
C GLY A 87 4.38 -13.08 -19.82
N CYS A 88 4.40 -11.94 -19.14
CA CYS A 88 3.58 -10.83 -19.57
C CYS A 88 4.03 -10.48 -20.98
N ASP A 89 3.09 -10.31 -21.89
CA ASP A 89 3.36 -9.68 -23.17
C ASP A 89 3.77 -8.23 -22.87
N ILE A 90 5.09 -8.01 -22.82
CA ILE A 90 5.74 -6.73 -22.47
C ILE A 90 5.67 -5.76 -23.66
N SER A 91 4.96 -6.12 -24.74
CA SER A 91 4.87 -5.29 -25.94
C SER A 91 4.16 -3.97 -25.69
N SER A 92 4.90 -2.88 -25.92
CA SER A 92 4.40 -1.53 -25.89
C SER A 92 3.41 -1.32 -27.05
N ARG A 93 2.25 -0.74 -26.76
CA ARG A 93 1.21 -0.46 -27.76
C ARG A 93 0.41 0.79 -27.38
N PRO A 94 -0.35 1.38 -28.32
CA PRO A 94 -1.17 2.54 -28.01
C PRO A 94 -2.17 2.25 -26.87
N LEU A 95 -2.42 3.23 -26.00
CA LEU A 95 -3.37 3.09 -24.89
C LEU A 95 -4.75 2.64 -25.38
N SER A 96 -5.21 3.14 -26.53
CA SER A 96 -6.47 2.71 -27.15
C SER A 96 -6.54 1.20 -27.41
N ALA A 97 -5.42 0.52 -27.67
CA ALA A 97 -5.40 -0.92 -27.89
C ALA A 97 -5.69 -1.72 -26.61
N TYR A 98 -5.31 -1.20 -25.44
CA TYR A 98 -5.68 -1.81 -24.15
C TYR A 98 -7.16 -1.57 -23.81
N VAL A 99 -7.72 -0.43 -24.21
CA VAL A 99 -9.15 -0.15 -24.03
C VAL A 99 -10.00 -1.13 -24.85
N THR A 100 -9.57 -1.46 -26.07
CA THR A 100 -10.28 -2.42 -26.93
C THR A 100 -10.24 -3.87 -26.44
N ASP A 101 -9.42 -4.19 -25.44
CA ASP A 101 -9.43 -5.51 -24.82
C ASP A 101 -10.62 -5.69 -23.85
N PHE A 102 -11.26 -4.59 -23.44
CA PHE A 102 -12.51 -4.64 -22.68
C PHE A 102 -13.70 -4.87 -23.64
N PRO A 103 -14.76 -5.56 -23.18
CA PRO A 103 -16.00 -5.67 -23.95
C PRO A 103 -16.54 -4.30 -24.38
N ALA A 104 -17.16 -4.24 -25.56
CA ALA A 104 -17.59 -2.96 -26.17
C ALA A 104 -18.67 -2.24 -25.35
N GLU A 105 -19.41 -2.97 -24.52
CA GLU A 105 -20.42 -2.47 -23.59
C GLU A 105 -19.86 -2.00 -22.24
N SER A 106 -18.58 -2.24 -21.97
CA SER A 106 -17.95 -1.85 -20.70
C SER A 106 -17.69 -0.35 -20.66
N GLU A 107 -18.10 0.29 -19.57
CA GLU A 107 -17.73 1.68 -19.27
C GLU A 107 -16.30 1.68 -18.69
N VAL A 108 -15.31 1.86 -19.58
CA VAL A 108 -13.89 1.89 -19.19
C VAL A 108 -13.54 3.26 -18.61
N GLU A 109 -13.00 3.26 -17.40
CA GLU A 109 -12.51 4.45 -16.71
C GLU A 109 -10.98 4.48 -16.67
N TYR A 110 -10.42 5.70 -16.68
CA TYR A 110 -8.99 5.98 -16.64
C TYR A 110 -8.64 6.68 -15.34
N ARG A 111 -7.56 6.26 -14.67
CA ARG A 111 -6.95 6.99 -13.55
C ARG A 111 -5.48 7.21 -13.84
N VAL A 112 -5.13 8.47 -14.12
CA VAL A 112 -3.73 8.90 -14.26
C VAL A 112 -3.12 9.00 -12.86
N ASN A 113 -1.90 8.49 -12.70
CA ASN A 113 -1.13 8.46 -11.46
C ASN A 113 -1.98 8.02 -10.25
N PRO A 114 -2.54 6.79 -10.28
CA PRO A 114 -3.46 6.31 -9.26
C PRO A 114 -2.80 6.36 -7.88
N HIS A 115 -3.46 7.01 -6.92
CA HIS A 115 -3.02 6.99 -5.53
C HIS A 115 -3.23 5.57 -4.95
N GLY A 116 -2.53 5.21 -3.87
CA GLY A 116 -2.68 3.87 -3.27
C GLY A 116 -4.12 3.45 -2.96
N ARG A 117 -5.03 4.41 -2.76
CA ARG A 117 -6.48 4.17 -2.59
C ARG A 117 -7.13 3.63 -3.86
N ASP A 118 -6.79 4.21 -5.01
CA ASP A 118 -7.29 3.80 -6.31
C ASP A 118 -6.77 2.42 -6.67
N VAL A 119 -5.50 2.14 -6.37
CA VAL A 119 -4.90 0.82 -6.55
C VAL A 119 -5.61 -0.22 -5.67
N LEU A 120 -5.80 0.05 -4.38
CA LEU A 120 -6.54 -0.86 -3.50
C LEU A 120 -7.96 -1.11 -3.99
N ARG A 121 -8.68 -0.04 -4.36
CA ARG A 121 -10.10 -0.12 -4.72
C ARG A 121 -10.31 -0.78 -6.07
N TYR A 122 -9.58 -0.35 -7.09
CA TYR A 122 -9.87 -0.72 -8.47
C TYR A 122 -8.92 -1.81 -8.98
N TYR A 123 -7.63 -1.79 -8.62
CA TYR A 123 -6.69 -2.83 -9.06
C TYR A 123 -6.85 -4.14 -8.27
N TRP A 124 -6.99 -4.05 -6.94
CA TRP A 124 -7.21 -5.22 -6.08
C TRP A 124 -8.68 -5.48 -5.74
N GLY A 125 -9.62 -4.76 -6.36
CA GLY A 125 -11.06 -4.95 -6.13
C GLY A 125 -11.48 -4.71 -4.68
N GLY A 126 -10.75 -3.87 -3.95
CA GLY A 126 -10.96 -3.63 -2.53
C GLY A 126 -10.37 -4.71 -1.61
N HIS A 127 -9.89 -5.84 -2.13
CA HIS A 127 -9.42 -6.97 -1.32
C HIS A 127 -7.90 -7.02 -1.23
N CYS A 128 -7.33 -6.38 -0.20
CA CYS A 128 -5.90 -6.52 0.08
C CYS A 128 -5.55 -7.99 0.40
N PRO A 129 -4.57 -8.59 -0.28
CA PRO A 129 -4.21 -10.00 -0.08
C PRO A 129 -3.56 -10.29 1.28
N PHE A 130 -3.21 -9.25 2.05
CA PHE A 130 -2.51 -9.37 3.34
C PHE A 130 -3.40 -9.10 4.55
N CYS A 131 -4.32 -8.13 4.44
CA CYS A 131 -5.14 -7.71 5.58
C CYS A 131 -6.65 -7.87 5.35
N TYR A 132 -7.09 -8.36 4.19
CA TYR A 132 -8.50 -8.58 3.87
C TYR A 132 -9.41 -7.38 4.24
N MET A 133 -8.98 -6.16 3.90
CA MET A 133 -9.67 -4.88 4.18
C MET A 133 -9.61 -4.33 5.60
N ASN A 134 -9.00 -5.03 6.56
CA ASN A 134 -8.91 -4.51 7.92
C ASN A 134 -8.01 -3.26 8.02
N GLY A 135 -6.97 -3.21 7.17
CA GLY A 135 -5.93 -2.18 7.21
C GLY A 135 -4.80 -2.50 8.20
N TRP A 136 -4.93 -3.61 8.93
CA TRP A 136 -3.95 -4.13 9.88
C TRP A 136 -3.58 -5.54 9.47
N TYR A 137 -2.32 -5.91 9.65
CA TYR A 137 -1.88 -7.27 9.44
C TYR A 137 -1.09 -7.75 10.67
N CYS A 138 -1.16 -9.05 10.95
CA CYS A 138 -0.43 -9.64 12.05
C CYS A 138 1.03 -9.88 11.63
N PRO A 139 2.03 -9.20 12.22
CA PRO A 139 3.42 -9.30 11.79
C PRO A 139 4.11 -10.60 12.23
N GLY A 140 3.46 -11.43 13.06
CA GLY A 140 3.94 -12.75 13.45
C GLY A 140 3.27 -13.92 12.72
N CYS A 141 2.32 -13.68 11.80
CA CYS A 141 1.56 -14.74 11.14
C CYS A 141 1.72 -14.74 9.61
N GLY A 142 1.59 -15.94 9.02
CA GLY A 142 1.49 -16.25 7.58
C GLY A 142 2.12 -15.22 6.62
N PRO A 143 1.35 -14.23 6.12
CA PRO A 143 1.82 -13.26 5.12
C PRO A 143 2.99 -12.37 5.58
N ALA A 144 3.25 -12.26 6.89
CA ALA A 144 4.36 -11.47 7.43
C ALA A 144 5.75 -11.98 7.03
N MET A 145 5.89 -13.25 6.65
CA MET A 145 7.15 -13.79 6.11
C MET A 145 7.56 -13.09 4.81
N GLN A 146 6.60 -12.51 4.09
CA GLN A 146 6.86 -11.69 2.92
C GLN A 146 7.24 -10.25 3.30
N PHE A 147 7.46 -9.95 4.58
CA PHE A 147 7.98 -8.67 5.06
C PHE A 147 8.91 -8.90 6.29
N PRO A 148 10.07 -9.58 6.14
CA PRO A 148 11.05 -9.79 7.20
C PRO A 148 11.34 -8.56 8.04
N ASP A 149 11.53 -7.40 7.42
CA ASP A 149 11.85 -6.16 8.15
C ASP A 149 10.67 -5.65 8.97
N LEU A 150 9.45 -6.11 8.68
CA LEU A 150 8.23 -5.80 9.42
C LEU A 150 7.81 -6.94 10.37
N PHE A 151 8.53 -8.07 10.41
CA PHE A 151 8.25 -9.21 11.28
C PHE A 151 8.27 -8.80 12.77
N GLY A 152 7.35 -9.34 13.57
CA GLY A 152 7.10 -8.90 14.93
C GLY A 152 6.21 -9.86 15.74
N GLY A 153 5.69 -9.39 16.87
CA GLY A 153 4.79 -10.17 17.71
C GLY A 153 3.46 -10.52 17.03
N CYS A 154 2.80 -11.58 17.51
CA CYS A 154 1.44 -11.88 17.08
C CYS A 154 0.41 -11.03 17.84
N GLY A 155 -0.77 -10.85 17.25
CA GLY A 155 -1.91 -10.21 17.94
C GLY A 155 -1.80 -8.70 18.09
N VAL A 156 -0.91 -8.05 17.33
CA VAL A 156 -0.76 -6.60 17.31
C VAL A 156 -1.39 -6.00 16.06
N ASP A 157 -1.96 -4.81 16.22
CA ASP A 157 -2.57 -4.04 15.13
C ASP A 157 -1.50 -3.27 14.35
N GLN A 158 -0.59 -3.96 13.67
CA GLN A 158 0.40 -3.30 12.82
C GLN A 158 -0.20 -2.90 11.47
N SER A 159 0.07 -1.66 11.06
CA SER A 159 -0.33 -1.10 9.77
C SER A 159 0.05 -2.00 8.59
N CYS A 160 -0.92 -2.26 7.71
CA CYS A 160 -0.66 -3.09 6.53
C CYS A 160 0.25 -2.36 5.54
N PRO A 161 1.43 -2.92 5.18
CA PRO A 161 2.37 -2.28 4.25
C PRO A 161 1.81 -2.13 2.84
N VAL A 162 0.82 -2.94 2.49
CA VAL A 162 0.14 -2.89 1.19
C VAL A 162 -0.95 -1.85 1.17
N CYS A 163 -1.70 -1.69 2.27
CA CYS A 163 -2.77 -0.70 2.32
C CYS A 163 -2.25 0.71 2.57
N TYR A 164 -1.31 0.89 3.49
CA TYR A 164 -0.87 2.23 3.90
C TYR A 164 0.46 2.64 3.27
N GLY A 165 1.13 1.72 2.58
CA GLY A 165 2.47 1.89 2.06
C GLY A 165 3.53 1.37 3.03
N TYR A 166 4.62 0.86 2.46
CA TYR A 166 5.69 0.19 3.20
C TYR A 166 6.33 1.09 4.27
N ASP A 167 6.72 2.31 3.90
CA ASP A 167 7.40 3.24 4.82
C ASP A 167 6.50 3.64 6.00
N PHE A 168 5.20 3.80 5.73
CA PHE A 168 4.23 4.07 6.78
C PHE A 168 4.14 2.89 7.76
N ALA A 169 4.05 1.66 7.24
CA ALA A 169 4.04 0.46 8.06
C ALA A 169 5.34 0.26 8.87
N MET A 170 6.49 0.65 8.30
CA MET A 170 7.77 0.61 9.00
C MET A 170 7.82 1.62 10.16
N ASN A 171 7.39 2.86 9.92
CA ASN A 171 7.30 3.87 10.96
C ASN A 171 6.33 3.46 12.08
N ASP A 172 5.18 2.91 11.71
CA ASP A 172 4.21 2.38 12.67
C ASP A 172 4.82 1.26 13.53
N LYS A 173 5.56 0.33 12.92
CA LYS A 173 6.30 -0.71 13.66
C LYS A 173 7.28 -0.12 14.68
N VAL A 174 8.01 0.93 14.32
CA VAL A 174 8.94 1.59 15.25
C VAL A 174 8.19 2.21 16.44
N MET A 175 7.04 2.83 16.21
CA MET A 175 6.20 3.37 17.29
C MET A 175 5.62 2.25 18.17
N LEU A 176 5.11 1.18 17.57
CA LEU A 176 4.58 0.03 18.29
C LEU A 176 5.63 -0.60 19.21
N ARG A 177 6.87 -0.81 18.73
CA ARG A 177 7.97 -1.33 19.55
C ARG A 177 8.29 -0.46 20.76
N LYS A 178 8.20 0.87 20.62
CA LYS A 178 8.40 1.79 21.75
C LYS A 178 7.29 1.65 22.79
N VAL A 179 6.04 1.50 22.35
CA VAL A 179 4.91 1.22 23.24
C VAL A 179 5.14 -0.09 24.00
N GLU A 180 5.47 -1.18 23.31
CA GLU A 180 5.76 -2.50 23.89
C GLU A 180 6.93 -2.47 24.90
N GLU A 181 7.97 -1.66 24.63
CA GLU A 181 9.10 -1.47 25.54
C GLU A 181 8.64 -0.81 26.85
N TYR A 182 7.82 0.24 26.76
CA TYR A 182 7.33 0.96 27.94
C TYR A 182 6.33 0.13 28.73
N GLU A 183 5.46 -0.62 28.05
CA GLU A 183 4.60 -1.61 28.70
C GLU A 183 5.41 -2.67 29.42
N SER A 184 6.45 -3.23 28.77
CA SER A 184 7.36 -4.19 29.39
C SER A 184 8.05 -3.61 30.63
N ARG A 185 8.45 -2.33 30.60
CA ARG A 185 8.98 -1.61 31.76
C ARG A 185 7.93 -1.46 32.86
N LEU A 186 6.69 -1.13 32.51
CA LEU A 186 5.57 -1.01 33.45
C LEU A 186 5.26 -2.36 34.13
N TRP A 187 5.35 -3.46 33.38
CA TRP A 187 5.17 -4.81 33.91
C TRP A 187 6.29 -5.26 34.85
N ARG A 188 7.54 -4.88 34.57
CA ARG A 188 8.71 -5.23 35.41
C ARG A 188 8.80 -4.40 36.69
N THR A 189 8.26 -3.18 36.68
CA THR A 189 8.33 -2.22 37.79
C THR A 189 7.17 -2.38 38.78
N LYS A 190 6.69 -3.60 39.02
CA LYS A 190 5.57 -3.87 39.95
C LYS A 190 5.86 -3.44 41.40
N SER A 191 7.13 -3.42 41.80
CA SER A 191 7.59 -2.99 43.12
C SER A 191 7.93 -1.50 43.22
N GLU A 192 7.87 -0.74 42.12
CA GLU A 192 8.16 0.69 42.11
C GLU A 192 7.02 1.54 42.70
N SER A 193 7.29 2.84 42.90
CA SER A 193 6.30 3.78 43.44
C SER A 193 5.07 3.88 42.53
N LYS A 194 3.90 4.14 43.14
CA LYS A 194 2.65 4.39 42.39
C LYS A 194 2.75 5.60 41.46
N GLU A 195 3.50 6.62 41.87
CA GLU A 195 3.73 7.85 41.09
C GLU A 195 4.50 7.53 39.79
N TYR A 196 5.62 6.82 39.90
CA TYR A 196 6.41 6.42 38.72
C TYR A 196 5.61 5.54 37.75
N ARG A 197 4.81 4.61 38.28
CA ARG A 197 3.91 3.79 37.44
C ARG A 197 2.83 4.63 36.76
N ALA A 198 2.32 5.65 37.42
CA ALA A 198 1.32 6.56 36.85
C ALA A 198 1.93 7.42 35.73
N GLU A 199 3.14 7.95 35.93
CA GLU A 199 3.90 8.67 34.90
C GLU A 199 4.14 7.78 33.67
N LEU A 200 4.63 6.56 33.88
CA LEU A 200 4.88 5.62 32.78
C LEU A 200 3.60 5.23 32.04
N ARG A 201 2.48 5.05 32.74
CA ARG A 201 1.16 4.86 32.11
C ARG A 201 0.76 6.06 31.25
N GLN A 202 0.97 7.30 31.74
CA GLN A 202 0.67 8.51 30.96
C GLN A 202 1.53 8.61 29.70
N GLU A 203 2.81 8.27 29.78
CA GLU A 203 3.71 8.23 28.62
C GLU A 203 3.26 7.21 27.58
N ILE A 204 2.86 6.00 28.02
CA ILE A 204 2.30 4.98 27.12
C ILE A 204 1.04 5.51 26.42
N LEU A 205 0.09 6.07 27.17
CA LEU A 205 -1.16 6.62 26.59
C LEU A 205 -0.88 7.76 25.59
N ALA A 206 0.13 8.59 25.84
CA ALA A 206 0.53 9.64 24.91
C ALA A 206 1.09 9.05 23.60
N MET A 207 1.97 8.04 23.67
CA MET A 207 2.50 7.35 22.49
C MET A 207 1.41 6.60 21.71
N VAL A 208 0.49 5.92 22.41
CA VAL A 208 -0.67 5.25 21.81
C VAL A 208 -1.54 6.27 21.07
N ARG A 209 -1.83 7.41 21.70
CA ARG A 209 -2.62 8.48 21.06
C ARG A 209 -1.95 9.00 19.79
N GLU A 210 -0.65 9.30 19.84
CA GLU A 210 0.11 9.77 18.69
C GLU A 210 0.06 8.75 17.55
N ARG A 211 0.38 7.49 17.86
CA ARG A 211 0.37 6.38 16.92
C ARG A 211 -0.99 6.24 16.23
N TYR A 212 -2.08 6.12 16.99
CA TYR A 212 -3.41 5.92 16.42
C TYR A 212 -3.95 7.16 15.70
N ALA A 213 -3.53 8.37 16.06
CA ALA A 213 -3.87 9.58 15.31
C ALA A 213 -3.23 9.57 13.90
N LEU A 214 -1.96 9.17 13.80
CA LEU A 214 -1.28 9.03 12.50
C LEU A 214 -1.94 7.95 11.64
N ILE A 215 -2.33 6.83 12.25
CA ILE A 215 -3.00 5.75 11.53
C ILE A 215 -4.41 6.16 11.10
N ASP A 216 -5.19 6.84 11.93
CA ASP A 216 -6.51 7.35 11.54
C ASP A 216 -6.41 8.34 10.37
N ALA A 217 -5.42 9.25 10.40
CA ALA A 217 -5.18 10.18 9.31
C ALA A 217 -4.86 9.43 8.01
N ARG A 218 -4.00 8.41 8.06
CA ARG A 218 -3.68 7.59 6.89
C ARG A 218 -4.88 6.77 6.42
N ARG A 219 -5.69 6.23 7.33
CA ARG A 219 -6.93 5.52 7.01
C ARG A 219 -7.91 6.37 6.21
N GLN A 220 -8.09 7.63 6.60
CA GLN A 220 -8.95 8.56 5.89
C GLN A 220 -8.46 8.82 4.45
N VAL A 221 -7.15 9.05 4.28
CA VAL A 221 -6.54 9.21 2.96
C VAL A 221 -6.79 7.97 2.08
N MET A 222 -6.70 6.79 2.68
CA MET A 222 -6.88 5.50 2.01
C MET A 222 -8.35 5.07 1.89
N GLY A 223 -9.30 5.86 2.41
CA GLY A 223 -10.73 5.59 2.30
C GLY A 223 -11.29 4.52 3.26
N PHE A 224 -10.57 4.20 4.33
CA PHE A 224 -11.04 3.30 5.38
C PHE A 224 -11.89 4.04 6.43
N SER A 225 -12.64 3.27 7.22
CA SER A 225 -13.39 3.79 8.37
C SER A 225 -12.47 4.42 9.41
N ARG A 226 -12.94 5.51 10.02
CA ARG A 226 -12.20 6.22 11.07
C ARG A 226 -12.10 5.40 12.34
N TYR A 227 -11.04 5.67 13.07
CA TYR A 227 -10.83 5.20 14.42
C TYR A 227 -11.27 6.23 15.45
N ASP A 228 -11.91 5.74 16.50
CA ASP A 228 -12.09 6.51 17.72
C ASP A 228 -10.82 6.39 18.56
N VAL A 229 -9.87 7.29 18.29
CA VAL A 229 -8.58 7.33 18.98
C VAL A 229 -8.77 7.52 20.48
N ASN A 230 -9.77 8.29 20.92
CA ASN A 230 -10.03 8.50 22.33
C ASN A 230 -10.50 7.21 22.99
N HIS A 231 -11.45 6.52 22.36
CA HIS A 231 -11.91 5.21 22.83
C HIS A 231 -10.76 4.21 22.93
N ILE A 232 -9.87 4.13 21.93
CA ILE A 232 -8.70 3.22 21.98
C ILE A 232 -7.80 3.55 23.18
N VAL A 233 -7.47 4.84 23.37
CA VAL A 233 -6.59 5.29 24.46
C VAL A 233 -7.24 5.06 25.83
N GLU A 234 -8.53 5.33 25.98
CA GLU A 234 -9.26 5.14 27.25
C GLU A 234 -9.39 3.68 27.66
N ASN A 235 -9.39 2.75 26.70
CA ASN A 235 -9.50 1.32 26.96
C ASN A 235 -8.15 0.58 26.98
N TRP A 236 -7.03 1.26 26.71
CA TRP A 236 -5.74 0.61 26.46
C TRP A 236 -5.25 -0.32 27.57
N PHE A 237 -5.54 -0.01 28.83
CA PHE A 237 -5.16 -0.81 30.00
C PHE A 237 -6.33 -1.53 30.68
N LYS A 238 -7.55 -1.46 30.14
CA LYS A 238 -8.74 -1.96 30.87
C LYS A 238 -8.74 -3.47 31.08
N ASP A 239 -8.10 -4.23 30.20
CA ASP A 239 -8.02 -5.68 30.29
C ASP A 239 -6.96 -6.17 31.30
N ASP A 240 -6.11 -5.27 31.83
CA ASP A 240 -5.01 -5.60 32.76
C ASP A 240 -5.36 -5.34 34.24
N ASP A 241 -6.50 -4.70 34.52
CA ASP A 241 -6.95 -4.33 35.87
C ASP A 241 -8.00 -5.32 36.46
N GLU A 242 -8.30 -6.45 35.78
CA GLU A 242 -9.06 -7.62 36.30
C GLU A 242 -8.13 -8.74 36.81
#